data_AF-D7BKI9-F1
#
_entry.id   AF-D7BKI9-F1
#
_cell.length_a   1.000
_cell.length_b   1.000
_cell.length_c   1.000
_cell.angle_alpha   90.00
_cell.angle_beta   90.00
_cell.angle_gamma   90.00
#
_symmetry.space_group_name_H-M   'P 1'
#
loop_
_entity.id
_entity.type
_entity.pdbx_description
1 polymer ?
#
loop_
_entity_poly.entity_id
_entity_poly.type
_entity_poly.pdbx_seq_one_letter_code
_entity_poly.pdbx_strand_id
1 'polypeptide(L)'
;MKKIATALACLCDISGLTGCSDDAERATSSSPTVTKPAARKASDFSYLKVSNLVDDESRAEVLRILAEAGMAKTDLREFENQVVKFNATIPTGSLVKVGFQPLKESSDEDKAAIATAAEAHNKNLINCRITAFTAGRSLLGVGNPEGADGSELFKDLETIKSDPQTFTVADRDAFTGFFGRIPTTAEKDSETHVANIMEYQKKHAITYNPGKASVVNVFVHDVSDPEDASMFVTHAGLLAEADDGRLLYVEKLTFNQPYRALWFESRDQLVAYLRATYDDGPDTDYSQPIIMENDQVLSLS
;
A
#
# COMPACT_ATOMS: atom_id res chain seq x y z
N MET A 1 19.52 -57.28 -18.37
CA MET A 1 19.76 -58.62 -17.77
C MET A 1 19.19 -58.62 -16.36
N LYS A 2 18.28 -59.57 -16.07
CA LYS A 2 18.01 -60.32 -14.82
C LYS A 2 18.32 -59.62 -13.47
N LYS A 3 17.53 -59.66 -12.39
CA LYS A 3 16.37 -60.44 -11.91
C LYS A 3 16.01 -59.81 -10.51
N ILE A 4 14.75 -59.50 -10.20
CA ILE A 4 13.77 -60.30 -9.42
C ILE A 4 14.05 -60.43 -7.90
N ALA A 5 13.09 -59.89 -7.12
CA ALA A 5 12.49 -60.35 -5.83
C ALA A 5 13.39 -60.55 -4.59
N THR A 6 12.93 -60.43 -3.34
CA THR A 6 11.66 -60.90 -2.76
C THR A 6 11.42 -60.23 -1.41
N ALA A 7 10.15 -59.99 -1.09
CA ALA A 7 9.65 -59.67 0.25
C ALA A 7 9.87 -60.82 1.25
N LEU A 8 9.99 -60.50 2.54
CA LEU A 8 9.69 -61.44 3.62
C LEU A 8 8.95 -60.72 4.74
N ALA A 9 7.68 -61.08 4.90
CA ALA A 9 6.88 -60.78 6.07
C ALA A 9 7.24 -61.76 7.19
N CYS A 10 7.25 -61.28 8.44
CA CYS A 10 7.16 -62.14 9.61
C CYS A 10 6.25 -61.47 10.65
N LEU A 11 5.04 -62.03 10.80
CA LEU A 11 4.14 -61.83 11.92
C LEU A 11 4.53 -62.81 13.03
N CYS A 12 4.60 -62.34 14.26
CA CYS A 12 4.33 -63.14 15.45
C CYS A 12 3.73 -62.22 16.52
N ASP A 13 2.42 -62.33 16.69
CA ASP A 13 1.73 -62.04 17.94
C ASP A 13 2.12 -63.08 18.99
N ILE A 14 2.27 -62.66 20.25
CA ILE A 14 1.76 -63.34 21.45
C ILE A 14 1.68 -62.30 22.59
N SER A 15 0.53 -62.35 23.25
CA SER A 15 0.00 -61.54 24.33
C SER A 15 0.47 -62.01 25.73
N GLY A 16 0.39 -61.12 26.75
CA GLY A 16 0.18 -61.55 28.15
C GLY A 16 0.87 -60.79 29.29
N LEU A 17 0.21 -59.73 29.77
CA LEU A 17 -0.12 -59.40 31.18
C LEU A 17 0.95 -59.20 32.31
N THR A 18 0.79 -58.03 32.96
CA THR A 18 0.94 -57.64 34.39
C THR A 18 2.31 -57.25 34.97
N GLY A 19 2.38 -56.00 35.49
CA GLY A 19 3.18 -55.64 36.67
C GLY A 19 3.91 -54.30 36.67
N CYS A 20 3.30 -53.27 37.30
CA CYS A 20 3.88 -52.16 38.07
C CYS A 20 4.89 -51.14 37.47
N SER A 21 4.40 -49.89 37.40
CA SER A 21 5.03 -48.60 37.82
C SER A 21 6.48 -48.27 37.43
N ASP A 22 6.66 -47.23 36.61
CA ASP A 22 7.15 -45.91 37.05
C ASP A 22 7.26 -44.94 35.86
N ASP A 23 7.17 -43.65 36.18
CA ASP A 23 7.02 -42.49 35.31
C ASP A 23 8.08 -42.34 34.19
N ALA A 24 7.61 -42.03 32.98
CA ALA A 24 8.37 -41.25 32.00
C ALA A 24 7.41 -40.61 30.97
N GLU A 25 7.34 -39.29 31.00
CA GLU A 25 6.64 -38.45 30.01
C GLU A 25 7.01 -38.82 28.58
N ARG A 26 6.01 -39.10 27.75
CA ARG A 26 6.15 -39.19 26.30
C ARG A 26 5.21 -38.20 25.65
N ALA A 27 5.79 -37.13 25.13
CA ALA A 27 5.15 -36.10 24.32
C ALA A 27 4.32 -36.73 23.19
N THR A 28 3.01 -36.48 23.22
CA THR A 28 2.10 -36.72 22.10
C THR A 28 2.07 -35.50 21.21
N SER A 29 2.42 -35.70 19.95
CA SER A 29 2.31 -34.74 18.85
C SER A 29 0.85 -34.28 18.68
N SER A 30 0.58 -33.03 19.02
CA SER A 30 -0.60 -32.30 18.54
C SER A 30 -0.17 -31.43 17.35
N SER A 31 -0.69 -31.72 16.15
CA SER A 31 -0.64 -30.79 15.03
C SER A 31 -1.25 -29.45 15.46
N PRO A 32 -0.62 -28.30 15.14
CA PRO A 32 -1.21 -27.02 15.47
C PRO A 32 -2.42 -26.79 14.56
N THR A 33 -3.61 -26.78 15.16
CA THR A 33 -4.80 -26.20 14.54
C THR A 33 -4.49 -24.73 14.29
N VAL A 34 -4.30 -24.36 13.02
CA VAL A 34 -4.23 -22.96 12.58
C VAL A 34 -5.55 -22.31 12.96
N THR A 35 -5.54 -21.59 14.08
CA THR A 35 -6.69 -20.83 14.53
C THR A 35 -6.67 -19.55 13.71
N LYS A 36 -7.65 -19.40 12.80
CA LYS A 36 -7.86 -18.18 12.02
C LYS A 36 -7.89 -16.97 12.98
N PRO A 37 -7.15 -15.88 12.72
CA PRO A 37 -7.19 -14.71 13.59
C PRO A 37 -8.63 -14.21 13.73
N ALA A 38 -9.01 -13.84 14.95
CA ALA A 38 -10.29 -13.20 15.21
C ALA A 38 -10.39 -11.95 14.34
N ALA A 39 -11.47 -11.84 13.55
CA ALA A 39 -11.68 -10.68 12.69
C ALA A 39 -11.68 -9.39 13.54
N ARG A 40 -10.74 -8.48 13.23
CA ARG A 40 -10.69 -7.12 13.79
C ARG A 40 -12.08 -6.50 13.64
N LYS A 41 -12.58 -5.80 14.66
CA LYS A 41 -13.81 -4.98 14.51
C LYS A 41 -13.56 -4.02 13.35
N ALA A 42 -14.43 -4.06 12.33
CA ALA A 42 -14.41 -3.08 11.26
C ALA A 42 -14.50 -1.68 11.87
N SER A 43 -13.54 -0.83 11.53
CA SER A 43 -13.54 0.59 11.91
C SER A 43 -14.68 1.28 11.15
N ASP A 44 -15.62 1.92 11.86
CA ASP A 44 -16.69 2.69 11.22
C ASP A 44 -16.14 4.04 10.75
N PHE A 45 -16.06 4.22 9.44
CA PHE A 45 -15.65 5.47 8.79
C PHE A 45 -16.79 6.18 8.07
N SER A 46 -18.05 5.85 8.37
CA SER A 46 -19.24 6.43 7.71
C SER A 46 -19.37 7.94 7.89
N TYR A 47 -18.68 8.51 8.88
CA TYR A 47 -18.61 9.95 9.10
C TYR A 47 -17.70 10.67 8.09
N LEU A 48 -16.74 9.97 7.47
CA LEU A 48 -15.86 10.54 6.46
C LEU A 48 -16.66 10.89 5.21
N LYS A 49 -16.21 11.92 4.50
CA LYS A 49 -16.78 12.33 3.21
C LYS A 49 -15.81 11.95 2.10
N VAL A 50 -16.31 11.26 1.07
CA VAL A 50 -15.54 10.79 -0.07
C VAL A 50 -16.17 11.23 -1.40
N SER A 51 -15.32 11.54 -2.36
CA SER A 51 -15.67 11.63 -3.79
C SER A 51 -14.83 10.64 -4.59
N ASN A 52 -15.42 10.00 -5.60
CA ASN A 52 -14.69 9.22 -6.61
C ASN A 52 -14.30 10.06 -7.84
N LEU A 53 -14.47 11.38 -7.77
CA LEU A 53 -14.08 12.35 -8.80
C LEU A 53 -14.75 12.09 -10.17
N VAL A 54 -15.96 11.55 -10.13
CA VAL A 54 -16.75 11.23 -11.33
C VAL A 54 -17.30 12.49 -11.97
N ASP A 55 -17.82 13.43 -11.17
CA ASP A 55 -18.35 14.71 -11.64
C ASP A 55 -17.28 15.80 -11.73
N ASP A 56 -17.55 16.78 -12.60
CA ASP A 56 -16.66 17.91 -12.86
C ASP A 56 -16.52 18.82 -11.64
N GLU A 57 -17.57 18.97 -10.83
CA GLU A 57 -17.60 19.88 -9.68
C GLU A 57 -16.64 19.41 -8.58
N SER A 58 -16.69 18.12 -8.22
CA SER A 58 -15.77 17.56 -7.23
C SER A 58 -14.32 17.54 -7.72
N ARG A 59 -14.08 17.33 -9.02
CA ARG A 59 -12.73 17.50 -9.60
C ARG A 59 -12.24 18.93 -9.49
N ALA A 60 -13.07 19.91 -9.87
CA ALA A 60 -12.71 21.32 -9.79
C ALA A 60 -12.42 21.75 -8.34
N GLU A 61 -13.21 21.29 -7.37
CA GLU A 61 -12.98 21.54 -5.94
C GLU A 61 -11.63 20.99 -5.48
N VAL A 62 -11.34 19.71 -5.77
CA VAL A 62 -10.08 19.06 -5.39
C VAL A 62 -8.88 19.74 -6.03
N LEU A 63 -8.93 20.00 -7.34
CA LEU A 63 -7.83 20.65 -8.07
C LEU A 63 -7.56 22.06 -7.54
N ARG A 64 -8.61 22.80 -7.16
CA ARG A 64 -8.48 24.13 -6.55
C ARG A 64 -7.74 24.04 -5.21
N ILE A 65 -8.16 23.13 -4.33
CA ILE A 65 -7.54 22.95 -2.99
C ILE A 65 -6.07 22.55 -3.14
N LEU A 66 -5.76 21.58 -4.01
CA LEU A 66 -4.38 21.15 -4.25
C LEU A 66 -3.52 22.29 -4.82
N ALA A 67 -4.07 23.11 -5.72
CA ALA A 67 -3.37 24.27 -6.26
C ALA A 67 -3.12 25.36 -5.20
N GLU A 68 -4.11 25.63 -4.35
CA GLU A 68 -3.98 26.57 -3.22
C GLU A 68 -2.96 26.08 -2.19
N ALA A 69 -2.81 24.77 -2.03
CA ALA A 69 -1.81 24.16 -1.17
C ALA A 69 -0.37 24.20 -1.76
N GLY A 70 -0.21 24.72 -2.99
CA GLY A 70 1.08 25.00 -3.60
C GLY A 70 1.52 24.01 -4.69
N MET A 71 0.67 23.08 -5.10
CA MET A 71 1.00 22.12 -6.16
C MET A 71 0.99 22.76 -7.55
N ALA A 72 1.88 22.28 -8.43
CA ALA A 72 2.05 22.84 -9.76
C ALA A 72 0.83 22.59 -10.66
N LYS A 73 0.33 23.63 -11.32
CA LYS A 73 -0.84 23.54 -12.22
C LYS A 73 -0.64 22.56 -13.39
N THR A 74 0.59 22.36 -13.86
CA THR A 74 0.93 21.36 -14.88
C THR A 74 0.63 19.96 -14.38
N ASP A 75 1.11 19.65 -13.18
CA ASP A 75 1.05 18.34 -12.54
C ASP A 75 -0.40 17.99 -12.18
N LEU A 76 -1.16 18.99 -11.71
CA LEU A 76 -2.59 18.85 -11.43
C LEU A 76 -3.43 18.58 -12.70
N ARG A 77 -3.07 19.14 -13.85
CA ARG A 77 -3.73 18.83 -15.13
C ARG A 77 -3.44 17.39 -15.57
N GLU A 78 -2.21 16.92 -15.39
CA GLU A 78 -1.87 15.52 -15.67
C GLU A 78 -2.66 14.57 -14.77
N PHE A 79 -2.74 14.88 -13.48
CA PHE A 79 -3.57 14.15 -12.52
C PHE A 79 -5.04 14.12 -12.92
N GLU A 80 -5.64 15.27 -13.27
CA GLU A 80 -7.02 15.32 -13.74
C GLU A 80 -7.24 14.43 -14.96
N ASN A 81 -6.33 14.47 -15.93
CA ASN A 81 -6.40 13.62 -17.12
C ASN A 81 -6.36 12.12 -16.76
N GLN A 82 -5.56 11.72 -15.75
CA GLN A 82 -5.54 10.34 -15.27
C GLN A 82 -6.91 9.94 -14.67
N VAL A 83 -7.49 10.79 -13.84
CA VAL A 83 -8.81 10.58 -13.22
C VAL A 83 -9.90 10.45 -14.27
N VAL A 84 -9.98 11.41 -15.21
CA VAL A 84 -10.98 11.43 -16.28
C VAL A 84 -10.85 10.20 -17.17
N LYS A 85 -9.62 9.85 -17.58
CA LYS A 85 -9.36 8.66 -18.40
C LYS A 85 -9.81 7.39 -17.69
N PHE A 86 -9.47 7.22 -16.41
CA PHE A 86 -9.87 6.05 -15.64
C PHE A 86 -11.39 5.96 -15.50
N ASN A 87 -12.05 7.03 -15.04
CA ASN A 87 -13.50 7.06 -14.84
C ASN A 87 -14.29 6.86 -16.15
N ALA A 88 -13.73 7.19 -17.31
CA ALA A 88 -14.32 6.87 -18.61
C ALA A 88 -14.20 5.39 -19.03
N THR A 89 -13.31 4.61 -18.40
CA THR A 89 -13.04 3.20 -18.77
C THR A 89 -13.75 2.16 -17.90
N ILE A 90 -14.35 2.59 -16.78
CA ILE A 90 -14.95 1.70 -15.79
C ILE A 90 -16.46 1.97 -15.61
N PRO A 91 -17.25 0.99 -15.16
CA PRO A 91 -18.61 1.25 -14.71
C PRO A 91 -18.59 2.12 -13.43
N THR A 92 -19.17 3.32 -13.52
CA THR A 92 -19.26 4.27 -12.38
C THR A 92 -20.57 4.13 -11.60
N GLY A 93 -21.38 3.12 -11.90
CA GLY A 93 -22.71 2.91 -11.32
C GLY A 93 -22.72 2.79 -9.79
N SER A 94 -21.69 2.15 -9.25
CA SER A 94 -21.47 1.89 -7.81
C SER A 94 -20.64 2.97 -7.11
N LEU A 95 -20.10 3.95 -7.85
CA LEU A 95 -19.26 5.02 -7.32
C LEU A 95 -20.08 6.23 -6.86
N VAL A 96 -19.48 7.09 -6.05
CA VAL A 96 -20.02 8.43 -5.76
C VAL A 96 -19.99 9.27 -7.04
N LYS A 97 -21.18 9.53 -7.59
CA LYS A 97 -21.34 10.19 -8.88
C LYS A 97 -21.31 11.72 -8.82
N VAL A 98 -21.64 12.31 -7.67
CA VAL A 98 -21.78 13.77 -7.52
C VAL A 98 -21.28 14.20 -6.15
N GLY A 99 -20.31 15.10 -6.15
CA GLY A 99 -19.79 15.76 -4.96
C GLY A 99 -19.20 14.79 -3.94
N PHE A 100 -19.15 15.23 -2.69
CA PHE A 100 -18.72 14.41 -1.56
C PHE A 100 -19.91 13.79 -0.83
N GLN A 101 -19.85 12.48 -0.59
CA GLN A 101 -20.88 11.71 0.11
C GLN A 101 -20.28 10.97 1.31
N PRO A 102 -21.08 10.54 2.31
CA PRO A 102 -20.59 9.64 3.35
C PRO A 102 -19.85 8.44 2.77
N LEU A 103 -18.69 8.11 3.32
CA LEU A 103 -17.96 6.90 2.95
C LEU A 103 -18.83 5.69 3.28
N LYS A 104 -19.10 4.87 2.26
CA LYS A 104 -19.86 3.64 2.42
C LYS A 104 -18.94 2.47 2.72
N GLU A 105 -19.54 1.40 3.22
CA GLU A 105 -18.85 0.12 3.37
C GLU A 105 -18.24 -0.32 2.05
N SER A 106 -17.05 -0.91 2.13
CA SER A 106 -16.30 -1.26 0.93
C SER A 106 -16.97 -2.33 0.06
N SER A 107 -17.98 -3.03 0.59
CA SER A 107 -18.85 -3.98 -0.12
C SER A 107 -19.84 -3.33 -1.07
N ASP A 108 -20.09 -2.02 -0.93
CA ASP A 108 -21.06 -1.30 -1.76
C ASP A 108 -20.48 -0.92 -3.13
N GLU A 109 -19.15 -0.88 -3.25
CA GLU A 109 -18.46 -0.70 -4.53
C GLU A 109 -18.33 -2.05 -5.26
N ASP A 110 -18.78 -2.10 -6.52
CA ASP A 110 -18.61 -3.28 -7.39
C ASP A 110 -17.17 -3.38 -7.90
N LYS A 111 -16.24 -3.70 -6.98
CA LYS A 111 -14.81 -3.78 -7.24
C LYS A 111 -14.48 -4.79 -8.34
N ALA A 112 -15.24 -5.88 -8.44
CA ALA A 112 -15.02 -6.91 -9.46
C ALA A 112 -15.35 -6.40 -10.87
N ALA A 113 -16.49 -5.72 -11.04
CA ALA A 113 -16.84 -5.12 -12.33
C ALA A 113 -15.87 -3.99 -12.72
N ILE A 114 -15.49 -3.15 -11.75
CA ILE A 114 -14.50 -2.07 -11.97
C ILE A 114 -13.16 -2.65 -12.41
N ALA A 115 -12.64 -3.64 -11.68
CA ALA A 115 -11.35 -4.25 -11.99
C ALA A 115 -11.34 -4.91 -13.38
N THR A 116 -12.39 -5.68 -13.68
CA THR A 116 -12.56 -6.34 -14.97
C THR A 116 -12.58 -5.33 -16.13
N ALA A 117 -13.34 -4.25 -15.99
CA ALA A 117 -13.42 -3.21 -17.01
C ALA A 117 -12.09 -2.46 -17.18
N ALA A 118 -11.45 -2.11 -16.06
CA ALA A 118 -10.16 -1.41 -16.06
C ALA A 118 -9.09 -2.22 -16.83
N GLU A 119 -9.00 -3.53 -16.55
CA GLU A 119 -8.03 -4.44 -17.18
C GLU A 119 -8.36 -4.71 -18.66
N ALA A 120 -9.64 -4.79 -19.02
CA ALA A 120 -10.07 -5.03 -20.40
C ALA A 120 -9.84 -3.82 -21.32
N HIS A 121 -10.03 -2.61 -20.79
CA HIS A 121 -10.07 -1.38 -21.59
C HIS A 121 -8.80 -0.53 -21.51
N ASN A 122 -7.93 -0.77 -20.53
CA ASN A 122 -6.69 -0.01 -20.38
C ASN A 122 -5.53 -0.91 -19.98
N LYS A 123 -4.59 -1.13 -20.91
CA LYS A 123 -3.35 -1.90 -20.62
C LYS A 123 -2.35 -1.13 -19.76
N ASN A 124 -2.52 0.18 -19.63
CA ASN A 124 -1.58 1.07 -18.96
C ASN A 124 -2.31 1.74 -17.78
N LEU A 125 -2.84 0.91 -16.86
CA LEU A 125 -3.41 1.40 -15.62
C LEU A 125 -2.31 2.02 -14.75
N ILE A 126 -2.69 3.06 -14.01
CA ILE A 126 -1.81 3.82 -13.11
C ILE A 126 -2.24 3.53 -11.66
N ASN A 127 -1.27 3.36 -10.77
CA ASN A 127 -1.47 3.03 -9.36
C ASN A 127 -1.26 4.24 -8.42
N CYS A 128 -1.30 3.98 -7.12
CA CYS A 128 -1.05 4.93 -6.04
C CYS A 128 0.25 5.73 -6.22
N ARG A 129 1.40 5.04 -6.35
CA ARG A 129 2.73 5.65 -6.41
C ARG A 129 2.90 6.57 -7.62
N ILE A 130 2.54 6.08 -8.81
CA ILE A 130 2.64 6.91 -10.03
C ILE A 130 1.69 8.10 -9.93
N THR A 131 0.44 7.92 -9.49
CA THR A 131 -0.51 9.04 -9.31
C THR A 131 0.00 10.08 -8.31
N ALA A 132 0.46 9.64 -7.13
CA ALA A 132 0.97 10.53 -6.08
C ALA A 132 2.19 11.30 -6.57
N PHE A 133 3.11 10.65 -7.27
CA PHE A 133 4.28 11.31 -7.86
C PHE A 133 3.89 12.25 -9.00
N THR A 134 3.01 11.84 -9.92
CA THR A 134 2.56 12.69 -11.03
C THR A 134 2.07 14.04 -10.51
N ALA A 135 1.18 14.02 -9.51
CA ALA A 135 0.56 15.21 -8.95
C ALA A 135 1.49 15.95 -7.98
N GLY A 136 2.27 15.21 -7.18
CA GLY A 136 3.03 15.73 -6.04
C GLY A 136 4.52 15.92 -6.27
N ARG A 137 5.09 15.64 -7.45
CA ARG A 137 6.55 15.75 -7.68
C ARG A 137 7.10 17.15 -7.39
N SER A 138 6.30 18.20 -7.50
CA SER A 138 6.72 19.56 -7.12
C SER A 138 6.86 19.78 -5.61
N LEU A 139 6.40 18.84 -4.79
CA LEU A 139 6.48 18.89 -3.33
C LEU A 139 7.79 18.33 -2.79
N LEU A 140 8.58 17.63 -3.61
CA LEU A 140 9.79 16.96 -3.19
C LEU A 140 10.94 17.12 -4.19
N GLY A 141 12.15 16.92 -3.72
CA GLY A 141 13.34 16.80 -4.54
C GLY A 141 14.00 15.43 -4.34
N VAL A 142 14.62 14.90 -5.39
CA VAL A 142 15.49 13.72 -5.32
C VAL A 142 16.84 14.12 -5.90
N GLY A 143 17.79 14.47 -5.03
CA GLY A 143 19.09 14.99 -5.45
C GLY A 143 20.07 13.90 -5.92
N ASN A 144 19.88 12.65 -5.50
CA ASN A 144 20.75 11.53 -5.83
C ASN A 144 19.94 10.24 -6.12
N PRO A 145 19.32 10.11 -7.30
CA PRO A 145 18.52 8.93 -7.63
C PRO A 145 19.35 7.67 -7.91
N GLU A 146 20.67 7.80 -8.07
CA GLU A 146 21.54 6.69 -8.46
C GLU A 146 21.59 5.56 -7.43
N GLY A 147 21.63 4.31 -7.90
CA GLY A 147 21.76 3.12 -7.06
C GLY A 147 20.51 2.79 -6.23
N ALA A 148 19.37 3.42 -6.51
CA ALA A 148 18.09 3.02 -5.94
C ALA A 148 17.65 1.66 -6.49
N ASP A 149 17.11 0.82 -5.61
CA ASP A 149 16.65 -0.51 -5.97
C ASP A 149 15.18 -0.48 -6.40
N GLY A 150 14.93 -0.64 -7.70
CA GLY A 150 13.58 -0.62 -8.28
C GLY A 150 12.84 -1.97 -8.28
N SER A 151 13.33 -3.00 -7.60
CA SER A 151 12.74 -4.35 -7.59
C SER A 151 11.26 -4.37 -7.18
N GLU A 152 10.88 -3.58 -6.17
CA GLU A 152 9.49 -3.43 -5.69
C GLU A 152 8.60 -2.51 -6.58
N LEU A 153 9.18 -1.98 -7.65
CA LEU A 153 8.53 -1.08 -8.60
C LEU A 153 8.25 -1.74 -9.94
N PHE A 154 8.38 -3.05 -10.07
CA PHE A 154 8.32 -3.73 -11.37
C PHE A 154 7.04 -3.40 -12.17
N LYS A 155 5.85 -3.43 -11.55
CA LYS A 155 4.59 -3.07 -12.23
C LYS A 155 4.55 -1.59 -12.60
N ASP A 156 5.04 -0.71 -11.73
CA ASP A 156 5.09 0.73 -11.95
C ASP A 156 5.97 1.04 -13.16
N LEU A 157 7.18 0.46 -13.18
CA LEU A 157 8.16 0.64 -14.24
C LEU A 157 7.67 0.03 -15.56
N GLU A 158 6.94 -1.09 -15.53
CA GLU A 158 6.26 -1.64 -16.71
C GLU A 158 5.21 -0.68 -17.27
N THR A 159 4.34 -0.13 -16.41
CA THR A 159 3.36 0.90 -16.80
C THR A 159 4.06 2.12 -17.41
N ILE A 160 5.07 2.67 -16.74
CA ILE A 160 5.83 3.85 -17.21
C ILE A 160 6.53 3.56 -18.55
N LYS A 161 7.07 2.35 -18.72
CA LYS A 161 7.70 1.93 -19.98
C LYS A 161 6.69 1.79 -21.12
N SER A 162 5.48 1.33 -20.82
CA SER A 162 4.41 1.13 -21.80
C SER A 162 3.80 2.45 -22.31
N ASP A 163 3.91 3.54 -21.54
CA ASP A 163 3.51 4.88 -21.92
C ASP A 163 4.63 5.89 -21.60
N PRO A 164 5.62 6.05 -22.51
CA PRO A 164 6.77 6.90 -22.27
C PRO A 164 6.45 8.38 -22.06
N GLN A 165 5.23 8.83 -22.38
CA GLN A 165 4.79 10.21 -22.13
C GLN A 165 4.41 10.44 -20.66
N THR A 166 4.26 9.37 -19.88
CA THR A 166 3.95 9.46 -18.44
C THR A 166 5.03 10.23 -17.69
N PHE A 167 6.30 9.89 -17.93
CA PHE A 167 7.46 10.46 -17.23
C PHE A 167 8.63 10.68 -18.18
N THR A 168 9.27 11.84 -18.04
CA THR A 168 10.59 12.12 -18.63
C THR A 168 11.65 11.20 -18.01
N VAL A 169 12.85 11.15 -18.56
CA VAL A 169 13.94 10.36 -17.96
C VAL A 169 14.23 10.81 -16.53
N ALA A 170 14.31 12.13 -16.30
CA ALA A 170 14.53 12.68 -14.97
C ALA A 170 13.41 12.34 -13.98
N ASP A 171 12.15 12.37 -14.42
CA ASP A 171 11.02 11.95 -13.59
C ASP A 171 11.13 10.46 -13.20
N ARG A 172 11.60 9.58 -14.12
CA ARG A 172 11.75 8.14 -13.84
C ARG A 172 12.86 7.86 -12.84
N ASP A 173 13.98 8.56 -12.98
CA ASP A 173 15.10 8.44 -12.06
C ASP A 173 14.68 8.94 -10.67
N ALA A 174 14.03 10.10 -10.59
CA ALA A 174 13.49 10.63 -9.33
C ALA A 174 12.41 9.72 -8.73
N PHE A 175 11.50 9.18 -9.54
CA PHE A 175 10.47 8.23 -9.09
C PHE A 175 11.11 6.97 -8.47
N THR A 176 12.10 6.39 -9.15
CA THR A 176 12.81 5.19 -8.68
C THR A 176 13.60 5.50 -7.42
N GLY A 177 14.28 6.66 -7.38
CA GLY A 177 14.98 7.14 -6.19
C GLY A 177 14.08 7.35 -4.98
N PHE A 178 12.86 7.87 -5.21
CA PHE A 178 11.91 8.16 -4.13
C PHE A 178 11.23 6.91 -3.57
N PHE A 179 10.87 5.94 -4.42
CA PHE A 179 10.10 4.76 -4.00
C PHE A 179 10.91 3.45 -3.97
N GLY A 180 12.23 3.51 -4.14
CA GLY A 180 13.08 2.33 -4.16
C GLY A 180 12.99 1.48 -2.88
N ARG A 181 13.30 0.19 -3.01
CA ARG A 181 13.38 -0.79 -1.92
C ARG A 181 14.47 -0.38 -0.93
N ILE A 182 14.20 -0.52 0.35
CA ILE A 182 15.07 -0.10 1.44
C ILE A 182 15.48 -1.33 2.25
N PRO A 183 16.74 -1.79 2.17
CA PRO A 183 17.20 -2.91 2.97
C PRO A 183 16.99 -2.68 4.48
N THR A 184 16.49 -3.69 5.18
CA THR A 184 16.31 -3.66 6.64
C THR A 184 16.56 -5.02 7.26
N THR A 185 16.25 -5.16 8.55
CA THR A 185 16.44 -6.39 9.30
C THR A 185 15.10 -7.13 9.39
N ALA A 186 15.12 -8.47 9.53
CA ALA A 186 13.88 -9.26 9.58
C ALA A 186 13.13 -9.14 10.92
N GLU A 187 13.77 -8.58 11.96
CA GLU A 187 13.13 -8.30 13.24
C GLU A 187 12.01 -7.27 13.11
N LYS A 188 10.96 -7.41 13.91
CA LYS A 188 9.84 -6.46 13.96
C LYS A 188 10.19 -5.24 14.81
N ASP A 189 11.20 -4.50 14.40
CA ASP A 189 11.69 -3.32 15.11
C ASP A 189 11.39 -2.05 14.30
N SER A 190 10.28 -1.40 14.64
CA SER A 190 9.81 -0.21 13.95
C SER A 190 10.78 0.97 14.07
N GLU A 191 11.58 1.05 15.14
CA GLU A 191 12.61 2.10 15.29
C GLU A 191 13.76 1.87 14.30
N THR A 192 14.23 0.62 14.18
CA THR A 192 15.25 0.23 13.19
C THR A 192 14.76 0.47 11.77
N HIS A 193 13.51 0.10 11.45
CA HIS A 193 12.93 0.35 10.13
C HIS A 193 12.84 1.86 9.81
N VAL A 194 12.40 2.70 10.76
CA VAL A 194 12.40 4.17 10.57
C VAL A 194 13.81 4.69 10.35
N ALA A 195 14.80 4.25 11.15
CA ALA A 195 16.18 4.68 10.98
C ALA A 195 16.70 4.38 9.57
N ASN A 196 16.43 3.19 9.04
CA ASN A 196 16.81 2.80 7.69
C ASN A 196 16.09 3.62 6.61
N ILE A 197 14.79 3.92 6.79
CA ILE A 197 14.02 4.79 5.89
C ILE A 197 14.65 6.20 5.85
N MET A 198 14.98 6.76 7.01
CA MET A 198 15.59 8.10 7.09
C MET A 198 17.00 8.12 6.51
N GLU A 199 17.79 7.06 6.72
CA GLU A 199 19.11 6.92 6.09
C GLU A 199 19.00 6.83 4.57
N TYR A 200 18.05 6.04 4.06
CA TYR A 200 17.76 5.97 2.64
C TYR A 200 17.40 7.34 2.06
N GLN A 201 16.47 8.07 2.70
CA GLN A 201 16.09 9.42 2.27
C GLN A 201 17.30 10.36 2.23
N LYS A 202 18.17 10.31 3.24
CA LYS A 202 19.41 11.09 3.26
C LYS A 202 20.37 10.69 2.13
N LYS A 203 20.59 9.40 1.90
CA LYS A 203 21.47 8.86 0.85
C LYS A 203 21.03 9.31 -0.54
N HIS A 204 19.73 9.31 -0.80
CA HIS A 204 19.13 9.72 -2.07
C HIS A 204 18.85 11.22 -2.15
N ALA A 205 19.27 11.99 -1.15
CA ALA A 205 19.05 13.42 -1.02
C ALA A 205 17.57 13.79 -1.28
N ILE A 206 16.66 13.03 -0.65
CA ILE A 206 15.23 13.29 -0.67
C ILE A 206 14.96 14.49 0.23
N THR A 207 14.33 15.52 -0.33
CA THR A 207 13.93 16.72 0.39
C THR A 207 12.45 17.01 0.15
N TYR A 208 11.81 17.68 1.09
CA TYR A 208 10.41 18.08 0.99
C TYR A 208 10.28 19.59 1.08
N ASN A 209 9.45 20.15 0.21
CA ASN A 209 9.15 21.56 0.20
C ASN A 209 8.17 21.87 1.35
N PRO A 210 8.44 22.89 2.18
CA PRO A 210 7.49 23.31 3.20
C PRO A 210 6.23 23.88 2.53
N GLY A 211 5.06 23.58 3.09
CA GLY A 211 3.80 24.05 2.53
C GLY A 211 2.59 23.41 3.20
N LYS A 212 1.42 23.63 2.58
CA LYS A 212 0.14 23.04 3.00
C LYS A 212 -0.13 21.69 2.34
N ALA A 213 0.75 21.21 1.47
CA ALA A 213 0.63 19.92 0.81
C ALA A 213 1.82 19.02 1.13
N SER A 214 1.56 17.73 1.27
CA SER A 214 2.54 16.70 1.63
C SER A 214 2.24 15.38 0.94
N VAL A 215 3.29 14.55 0.80
CA VAL A 215 3.14 13.16 0.35
C VAL A 215 3.00 12.28 1.58
N VAL A 216 2.01 11.39 1.59
CA VAL A 216 1.83 10.40 2.65
C VAL A 216 2.17 9.03 2.11
N ASN A 217 3.16 8.38 2.71
CA ASN A 217 3.65 7.06 2.35
C ASN A 217 3.30 6.05 3.44
N VAL A 218 2.84 4.87 3.01
CA VAL A 218 2.68 3.68 3.85
C VAL A 218 3.78 2.68 3.48
N PHE A 219 4.72 2.48 4.39
CA PHE A 219 5.79 1.52 4.27
C PHE A 219 5.38 0.18 4.88
N VAL A 220 5.68 -0.91 4.18
CA VAL A 220 5.49 -2.28 4.68
C VAL A 220 6.82 -2.99 4.77
N HIS A 221 6.89 -3.96 5.67
CA HIS A 221 8.06 -4.79 5.91
C HIS A 221 7.90 -6.12 5.16
N ASP A 222 8.75 -6.34 4.17
CA ASP A 222 8.88 -7.63 3.50
C ASP A 222 9.92 -8.50 4.17
N VAL A 223 9.49 -9.69 4.57
CA VAL A 223 10.29 -10.75 5.19
C VAL A 223 10.18 -12.06 4.40
N SER A 224 9.74 -12.00 3.14
CA SER A 224 9.61 -13.18 2.28
C SER A 224 10.93 -13.95 2.13
N ASP A 225 12.06 -13.23 2.15
CA ASP A 225 13.40 -13.75 2.42
C ASP A 225 14.00 -13.02 3.64
N PRO A 226 14.12 -13.66 4.81
CA PRO A 226 14.67 -13.02 6.02
C PRO A 226 16.11 -12.49 5.86
N GLU A 227 16.90 -13.05 4.93
CA GLU A 227 18.27 -12.60 4.67
C GLU A 227 18.31 -11.37 3.73
N ASP A 228 17.19 -11.03 3.09
CA ASP A 228 16.99 -9.86 2.22
C ASP A 228 15.74 -9.07 2.62
N ALA A 229 15.49 -8.96 3.93
CA ALA A 229 14.37 -8.22 4.47
C ALA A 229 14.43 -6.74 4.04
N SER A 230 13.27 -6.14 3.77
CA SER A 230 13.22 -4.78 3.26
C SER A 230 11.97 -4.00 3.68
N MET A 231 12.09 -2.68 3.68
CA MET A 231 10.95 -1.76 3.68
C MET A 231 10.70 -1.25 2.26
N PHE A 232 9.45 -1.11 1.88
CA PHE A 232 9.08 -0.41 0.66
C PHE A 232 7.73 0.27 0.78
N VAL A 233 7.47 1.28 -0.05
CA VAL A 233 6.19 2.00 -0.08
C VAL A 233 5.14 1.14 -0.80
N THR A 234 4.17 0.58 -0.08
CA THR A 234 3.04 -0.14 -0.68
C THR A 234 1.93 0.80 -1.15
N HIS A 235 1.80 1.95 -0.51
CA HIS A 235 0.77 2.94 -0.83
C HIS A 235 1.29 4.35 -0.66
N ALA A 236 0.85 5.23 -1.54
CA ALA A 236 1.16 6.65 -1.51
C ALA A 236 -0.08 7.47 -1.86
N GLY A 237 -0.26 8.60 -1.18
CA GLY A 237 -1.29 9.58 -1.47
C GLY A 237 -0.82 10.99 -1.16
N LEU A 238 -1.68 11.97 -1.41
CA LEU A 238 -1.40 13.38 -1.21
C LEU A 238 -2.33 13.94 -0.17
N LEU A 239 -1.76 14.67 0.79
CA LEU A 239 -2.51 15.40 1.81
C LEU A 239 -2.40 16.89 1.53
N ALA A 240 -3.52 17.61 1.60
CA ALA A 240 -3.57 19.05 1.51
C ALA A 240 -4.41 19.64 2.63
N GLU A 241 -3.90 20.67 3.29
CA GLU A 241 -4.62 21.45 4.30
C GLU A 241 -5.44 22.55 3.63
N ALA A 242 -6.77 22.48 3.79
CA ALA A 242 -7.68 23.50 3.31
C ALA A 242 -7.68 24.73 4.24
N ASP A 243 -8.22 25.85 3.76
CA ASP A 243 -8.22 27.10 4.52
C ASP A 243 -9.08 27.06 5.80
N ASP A 244 -10.03 26.13 5.89
CA ASP A 244 -10.83 25.88 7.09
C ASP A 244 -10.13 24.94 8.10
N GLY A 245 -8.90 24.52 7.80
CA GLY A 245 -8.08 23.63 8.64
C GLY A 245 -8.37 22.14 8.46
N ARG A 246 -9.37 21.77 7.65
CA ARG A 246 -9.62 20.36 7.33
C ARG A 246 -8.58 19.83 6.34
N LEU A 247 -8.42 18.52 6.34
CA LEU A 247 -7.43 17.82 5.53
C LEU A 247 -8.11 17.09 4.37
N LEU A 248 -7.70 17.40 3.15
CA LEU A 248 -8.09 16.68 1.95
C LEU A 248 -7.00 15.65 1.62
N TYR A 249 -7.34 14.37 1.67
CA TYR A 249 -6.48 13.28 1.25
C TYR A 249 -6.91 12.74 -0.12
N VAL A 250 -6.00 12.70 -1.07
CA VAL A 250 -6.24 12.22 -2.43
C VAL A 250 -5.41 10.98 -2.68
N GLU A 251 -6.07 9.91 -3.13
CA GLU A 251 -5.43 8.62 -3.36
C GLU A 251 -5.96 7.91 -4.60
N LYS A 252 -5.15 7.00 -5.11
CA LYS A 252 -5.54 5.94 -6.03
C LYS A 252 -5.30 4.62 -5.32
N LEU A 253 -6.34 3.83 -5.06
CA LEU A 253 -6.21 2.65 -4.19
C LEU A 253 -5.28 1.56 -4.74
N THR A 254 -5.40 1.27 -6.03
CA THR A 254 -4.49 0.36 -6.78
C THR A 254 -4.75 0.56 -8.27
N PHE A 255 -4.03 -0.11 -9.16
CA PHE A 255 -4.16 -0.03 -10.62
C PHE A 255 -5.62 -0.05 -11.11
N ASN A 256 -6.41 -0.98 -10.59
CA ASN A 256 -7.75 -1.30 -11.07
C ASN A 256 -8.88 -0.87 -10.11
N GLN A 257 -8.60 -0.03 -9.12
CA GLN A 257 -9.59 0.51 -8.18
C GLN A 257 -9.75 2.04 -8.33
N PRO A 258 -10.89 2.63 -7.92
CA PRO A 258 -11.17 4.03 -8.18
C PRO A 258 -10.22 4.99 -7.47
N TYR A 259 -10.16 6.21 -8.00
CA TYR A 259 -9.63 7.36 -7.28
C TYR A 259 -10.55 7.72 -6.13
N ARG A 260 -9.99 8.28 -5.06
CA ARG A 260 -10.74 8.84 -3.94
C ARG A 260 -10.13 10.17 -3.52
N ALA A 261 -11.01 11.10 -3.16
CA ALA A 261 -10.68 12.25 -2.35
C ALA A 261 -11.50 12.15 -1.06
N LEU A 262 -10.84 12.20 0.10
CA LEU A 262 -11.45 12.05 1.42
C LEU A 262 -11.17 13.28 2.29
N TRP A 263 -12.18 13.70 3.05
CA TRP A 263 -12.02 14.73 4.08
C TRP A 263 -11.75 14.11 5.45
N PHE A 264 -10.76 14.66 6.14
CA PHE A 264 -10.39 14.33 7.51
C PHE A 264 -10.32 15.60 8.37
N GLU A 265 -10.68 15.48 9.64
CA GLU A 265 -10.56 16.56 10.62
C GLU A 265 -9.18 16.57 11.30
N SER A 266 -8.44 15.45 11.23
CA SER A 266 -7.11 15.33 11.81
C SER A 266 -6.27 14.23 11.14
N ARG A 267 -4.95 14.33 11.33
CA ARG A 267 -3.99 13.30 10.91
C ARG A 267 -4.22 11.96 11.63
N ASP A 268 -4.73 11.98 12.87
CA ASP A 268 -5.12 10.76 13.58
C ASP A 268 -6.24 10.00 12.86
N GLN A 269 -7.23 10.71 12.31
CA GLN A 269 -8.28 10.07 11.52
C GLN A 269 -7.72 9.47 10.22
N LEU A 270 -6.79 10.17 9.56
CA LEU A 270 -6.08 9.64 8.38
C LEU A 270 -5.28 8.38 8.72
N VAL A 271 -4.52 8.39 9.82
CA VAL A 271 -3.76 7.24 10.30
C VAL A 271 -4.68 6.07 10.61
N ALA A 272 -5.81 6.31 11.27
CA ALA A 272 -6.80 5.26 11.56
C ALA A 272 -7.36 4.63 10.27
N TYR A 273 -7.69 5.45 9.27
CA TYR A 273 -8.14 4.99 7.95
C TYR A 273 -7.08 4.15 7.23
N LEU A 274 -5.84 4.61 7.19
CA LEU A 274 -4.74 3.90 6.53
C LEU A 274 -4.40 2.58 7.25
N ARG A 275 -4.35 2.56 8.59
CA ARG A 275 -4.15 1.31 9.33
C ARG A 275 -5.28 0.32 9.11
N ALA A 276 -6.54 0.76 9.13
CA ALA A 276 -7.65 -0.14 8.84
C ALA A 276 -7.58 -0.78 7.45
N THR A 277 -6.85 -0.16 6.51
CA THR A 277 -6.68 -0.63 5.14
C THR A 277 -5.43 -1.50 4.95
N TYR A 278 -4.31 -1.15 5.59
CA TYR A 278 -2.99 -1.72 5.28
C TYR A 278 -2.33 -2.47 6.46
N ASP A 279 -2.90 -2.42 7.66
CA ASP A 279 -2.34 -3.07 8.85
C ASP A 279 -3.11 -4.35 9.17
N ASP A 280 -2.50 -5.49 8.86
CA ASP A 280 -3.02 -6.85 9.13
C ASP A 280 -3.05 -7.20 10.63
N GLY A 281 -2.52 -6.33 11.50
CA GLY A 281 -2.46 -6.51 12.94
C GLY A 281 -1.09 -7.00 13.43
N PRO A 282 -0.92 -7.17 14.75
CA PRO A 282 0.36 -7.50 15.37
C PRO A 282 0.76 -8.99 15.23
N ASP A 283 -0.18 -9.86 14.89
CA ASP A 283 0.00 -11.32 14.84
C ASP A 283 0.47 -11.81 13.44
N THR A 284 1.30 -11.03 12.76
CA THR A 284 1.93 -11.37 11.47
C THR A 284 3.41 -11.68 11.66
N ASP A 285 4.11 -12.20 10.65
CA ASP A 285 5.57 -12.46 10.72
C ASP A 285 6.44 -11.22 10.40
N TYR A 286 5.82 -10.18 9.84
CA TYR A 286 6.43 -8.87 9.54
C TYR A 286 6.04 -7.81 10.59
N SER A 287 6.69 -6.65 10.56
CA SER A 287 6.28 -5.52 11.40
C SER A 287 4.99 -4.89 10.86
N GLN A 288 4.21 -4.28 11.75
CA GLN A 288 3.09 -3.44 11.31
C GLN A 288 3.59 -2.26 10.45
N PRO A 289 2.74 -1.71 9.55
CA PRO A 289 3.16 -0.65 8.63
C PRO A 289 3.60 0.64 9.32
N ILE A 290 4.54 1.34 8.70
CA ILE A 290 4.97 2.68 9.11
C ILE A 290 4.30 3.70 8.19
N ILE A 291 3.62 4.69 8.78
CA ILE A 291 2.94 5.76 8.04
C ILE A 291 3.73 7.05 8.24
N MET A 292 4.19 7.64 7.13
CA MET A 292 4.91 8.91 7.14
C MET A 292 4.20 9.95 6.29
N GLU A 293 4.18 11.19 6.77
CA GLU A 293 3.87 12.38 5.99
C GLU A 293 5.18 13.11 5.73
N ASN A 294 5.62 13.14 4.47
CA ASN A 294 6.97 13.53 4.09
C ASN A 294 8.01 12.71 4.90
N ASP A 295 8.85 13.38 5.69
CA ASP A 295 9.84 12.79 6.59
C ASP A 295 9.35 12.62 8.04
N GLN A 296 8.09 12.98 8.33
CA GLN A 296 7.52 12.91 9.67
C GLN A 296 6.77 11.59 9.85
N VAL A 297 7.14 10.85 10.89
CA VAL A 297 6.42 9.62 11.27
C VAL A 297 5.10 9.99 11.94
N LEU A 298 3.98 9.64 11.31
CA LEU A 298 2.64 9.87 11.87
C LEU A 298 2.20 8.73 12.79
N SER A 299 2.70 7.53 12.56
CA SER A 299 2.34 6.37 13.37
C SER A 299 3.46 5.34 13.40
N LEU A 300 3.87 5.01 14.62
CA LEU A 300 4.67 3.83 14.96
C LEU A 300 3.75 2.79 15.60
N SER A 301 4.10 1.54 15.42
CA SER A 301 3.46 0.39 16.07
C SER A 301 4.53 -0.44 16.77
#